data_AF-A0A1Q8B4B0-F1
#
_entry.id   AF-A0A1Q8B4B0-F1
#
_cell.length_a   1.000
_cell.length_b   1.000
_cell.length_c   1.000
_cell.angle_alpha   90.00
_cell.angle_beta   90.00
_cell.angle_gamma   90.00
#
_symmetry.space_group_name_H-M   'P 1'
#
loop_
_entity.id
_entity.type
_entity.pdbx_description
1 polymer ?
#
loop_
_entity_poly.entity_id
_entity_poly.type
_entity_poly.pdbx_seq_one_letter_code
_entity_poly.pdbx_strand_id
1 'polypeptide(L)'
;MSDEDLVYEVLKECYDPEIPLNVVDLGLIYEVKANTDSVDIKMSVTSPACPSGTVIAGDIQKKLTEAGFPTPKVQIVMEPAWSPQRISEAGRKALGI
;
A
#
# COMPACT_ATOMS: atom_id res chain seq x y z
N MET A 1 5.22 6.57 -18.86
CA MET A 1 4.69 6.08 -17.58
C MET A 1 4.61 4.59 -17.70
N SER A 2 5.32 3.89 -16.84
CA SER A 2 5.23 2.44 -16.73
C SER A 2 3.97 2.09 -15.94
N ASP A 3 3.44 0.87 -16.10
CA ASP A 3 2.28 0.40 -15.32
C ASP A 3 2.52 0.52 -13.81
N GLU A 4 3.77 0.28 -13.38
CA GLU A 4 4.20 0.45 -11.99
C GLU A 4 4.00 1.88 -11.47
N ASP A 5 4.29 2.91 -12.28
CA ASP A 5 4.10 4.31 -11.87
C ASP A 5 2.62 4.58 -11.56
N LEU A 6 1.72 4.04 -12.42
CA LEU A 6 0.28 4.20 -12.25
C LEU A 6 -0.22 3.51 -10.99
N VAL A 7 0.30 2.30 -10.71
CA VAL A 7 0.01 1.58 -9.45
C VAL A 7 0.47 2.39 -8.24
N TYR A 8 1.68 2.98 -8.26
CA TYR A 8 2.16 3.81 -7.16
C TYR A 8 1.31 5.06 -6.94
N GLU A 9 0.82 5.71 -7.99
CA GLU A 9 -0.09 6.85 -7.86
C GLU A 9 -1.41 6.43 -7.19
N VAL A 10 -1.99 5.29 -7.59
CA VAL A 10 -3.19 4.73 -6.95
C VAL A 10 -2.93 4.42 -5.47
N LEU A 11 -1.78 3.82 -5.16
CA LEU A 11 -1.40 3.48 -3.79
C LEU A 11 -1.22 4.71 -2.90
N LYS A 12 -0.75 5.84 -3.43
CA LYS A 12 -0.68 7.11 -2.67
C LYS A 12 -2.06 7.66 -2.32
N GLU A 13 -3.10 7.29 -3.06
CA GLU A 13 -4.47 7.65 -2.71
C GLU A 13 -5.10 6.72 -1.66
N CYS A 14 -4.46 5.60 -1.32
CA CYS A 14 -4.89 4.71 -0.25
C CYS A 14 -4.27 5.15 1.08
N TYR A 15 -5.13 5.54 2.02
CA TYR A 15 -4.73 6.01 3.35
C TYR A 15 -5.06 4.97 4.41
N ASP A 16 -4.21 4.89 5.43
CA ASP A 16 -4.48 4.06 6.59
C ASP A 16 -5.61 4.72 7.43
N PRO A 17 -6.64 3.97 7.86
CA PRO A 17 -7.74 4.52 8.66
C PRO A 17 -7.33 4.87 10.10
N GLU A 18 -6.22 4.30 10.60
CA GLU A 18 -5.67 4.59 11.93
C GLU A 18 -4.63 5.71 11.91
N ILE A 19 -3.85 5.80 10.82
CA ILE A 19 -2.80 6.82 10.65
C ILE A 19 -3.12 7.67 9.43
N PRO A 20 -3.23 9.02 9.52
CA PRO A 20 -3.60 9.89 8.41
C PRO A 20 -2.46 10.07 7.39
N LEU A 21 -1.94 8.96 6.88
CA LEU A 21 -0.83 8.89 5.94
C LEU A 21 -1.09 7.76 4.93
N ASN A 22 -0.58 7.92 3.72
CA ASN A 22 -0.78 6.92 2.67
C ASN A 22 0.11 5.68 2.90
N VAL A 23 -0.31 4.55 2.33
CA VAL A 23 0.38 3.26 2.52
C VAL A 23 1.81 3.25 1.96
N VAL A 24 2.09 4.10 0.98
CA VAL A 24 3.42 4.25 0.36
C VAL A 24 4.37 4.99 1.30
N ASP A 25 3.96 6.14 1.81
CA ASP A 25 4.73 6.98 2.74
C ASP A 25 4.84 6.34 4.12
N LEU A 26 3.85 5.56 4.54
CA LEU A 26 3.97 4.70 5.72
C LEU A 26 5.05 3.61 5.54
N GLY A 27 5.41 3.29 4.30
CA GLY A 27 6.33 2.19 4.01
C GLY A 27 5.72 0.81 4.25
N LEU A 28 4.39 0.70 4.12
CA LEU A 28 3.68 -0.58 4.21
C LEU A 28 3.85 -1.42 2.95
N ILE A 29 4.09 -0.78 1.80
CA ILE A 29 4.30 -1.46 0.52
C ILE A 29 5.74 -1.96 0.42
N TYR A 30 5.93 -3.26 0.23
CA TYR A 30 7.24 -3.91 0.18
C TYR A 30 7.65 -4.29 -1.23
N GLU A 31 6.70 -4.75 -2.03
CA GLU A 31 6.91 -5.13 -3.41
C GLU A 31 5.69 -4.75 -4.23
N VAL A 32 5.92 -4.12 -5.38
CA VAL A 32 4.90 -3.86 -6.39
C VAL A 32 5.41 -4.50 -7.67
N LYS A 33 4.58 -5.34 -8.30
CA LYS A 33 4.84 -5.94 -9.60
C LYS A 33 3.63 -5.68 -10.48
N ALA A 34 3.76 -4.73 -11.39
CA ALA A 34 2.73 -4.43 -12.37
C ALA A 34 3.11 -5.08 -13.71
N ASN A 35 2.16 -5.79 -14.31
CA ASN A 35 2.21 -6.29 -15.67
C ASN A 35 1.02 -5.72 -16.45
N THR A 36 0.99 -5.94 -17.77
CA THR A 36 -0.06 -5.40 -18.66
C THR A 36 -1.49 -5.71 -18.21
N ASP A 37 -1.74 -6.84 -17.53
CA ASP A 37 -3.09 -7.27 -17.13
C ASP A 37 -3.24 -7.58 -15.62
N SER A 38 -2.13 -7.65 -14.87
CA SER A 38 -2.14 -8.08 -13.47
C SER A 38 -1.20 -7.25 -12.61
N VAL A 39 -1.63 -7.00 -11.38
CA VAL A 39 -0.84 -6.26 -10.39
C VAL A 39 -0.72 -7.12 -9.15
N ASP A 40 0.50 -7.45 -8.76
CA ASP A 40 0.82 -8.18 -7.55
C ASP A 40 1.51 -7.23 -6.56
N ILE A 41 0.90 -7.03 -5.40
CA ILE A 41 1.39 -6.15 -4.35
C ILE A 41 1.62 -6.95 -3.09
N LYS A 42 2.80 -6.81 -2.51
CA LYS A 42 3.08 -7.27 -1.15
C LYS A 42 3.11 -6.08 -0.22
N MET A 43 2.22 -6.09 0.75
CA MET A 43 2.19 -5.09 1.80
C MET A 43 2.32 -5.75 3.17
N SER A 44 2.81 -5.01 4.14
CA SER A 44 2.72 -5.40 5.54
C SER A 44 1.65 -4.58 6.26
N VAL A 45 1.39 -4.92 7.50
CA VAL A 45 0.44 -4.23 8.38
C VAL A 45 1.17 -3.70 9.60
N THR A 46 0.68 -2.59 10.12
CA THR A 46 1.19 -2.00 11.37
C THR A 46 0.99 -2.94 12.57
N SER A 47 0.00 -3.83 12.51
CA SER A 47 -0.27 -4.81 13.57
C SER A 47 -0.87 -6.11 13.01
N PRO A 48 -0.40 -7.30 13.47
CA PRO A 48 -0.68 -8.61 12.86
C PRO A 48 -2.14 -9.08 12.98
N ALA A 49 -2.95 -8.43 13.82
CA ALA A 49 -4.37 -8.74 13.99
C ALA A 49 -5.27 -7.55 13.65
N CYS A 50 -4.74 -6.51 12.98
CA CYS A 50 -5.52 -5.30 12.76
C CYS A 50 -6.53 -5.49 11.61
N PRO A 51 -7.85 -5.28 11.86
CA PRO A 51 -8.86 -5.31 10.81
C PRO A 51 -8.59 -4.28 9.70
N SER A 52 -7.84 -3.21 10.01
CA SER A 52 -7.43 -2.17 9.06
C SER A 52 -6.63 -2.73 7.89
N GLY A 53 -5.81 -3.76 8.08
CA GLY A 53 -5.01 -4.36 7.00
C GLY A 53 -5.87 -4.93 5.87
N THR A 54 -6.94 -5.65 6.22
CA THR A 54 -7.90 -6.18 5.23
C THR A 54 -8.72 -5.08 4.58
N VAL A 55 -9.03 -4.00 5.30
CA VAL A 55 -9.75 -2.84 4.74
C VAL A 55 -8.87 -2.13 3.71
N ILE A 56 -7.61 -1.85 4.06
CA ILE A 56 -6.63 -1.22 3.17
C ILE A 56 -6.41 -2.10 1.93
N ALA A 57 -6.20 -3.41 2.10
CA ALA A 57 -6.02 -4.32 0.98
C ALA A 57 -7.22 -4.31 0.03
N GLY A 58 -8.45 -4.30 0.57
CA GLY A 58 -9.67 -4.19 -0.22
C GLY A 58 -9.79 -2.84 -0.95
N ASP A 59 -9.42 -1.74 -0.30
CA ASP A 59 -9.41 -0.40 -0.92
C ASP A 59 -8.41 -0.33 -2.09
N ILE A 60 -7.19 -0.82 -1.87
CA ILE A 60 -6.15 -0.93 -2.91
C ILE A 60 -6.67 -1.74 -4.10
N GLN A 61 -7.23 -2.93 -3.87
CA GLN A 61 -7.75 -3.78 -4.94
C GLN A 61 -8.85 -3.06 -5.74
N LYS A 62 -9.76 -2.38 -5.04
CA LYS A 62 -10.84 -1.65 -5.68
C LYS A 62 -10.30 -0.52 -6.56
N LYS A 63 -9.41 0.33 -6.04
CA LYS A 63 -8.87 1.45 -6.80
C LYS A 63 -8.02 0.99 -7.99
N LEU A 64 -7.26 -0.08 -7.85
CA LEU A 64 -6.50 -0.66 -8.96
C LEU A 64 -7.42 -1.20 -10.06
N THR A 65 -8.54 -1.80 -9.66
CA THR A 65 -9.57 -2.25 -10.62
C THR A 65 -10.15 -1.07 -11.38
N GLU A 66 -10.45 0.04 -10.69
CA GLU A 66 -10.95 1.28 -11.29
C GLU A 66 -9.89 1.95 -12.20
N ALA A 67 -8.61 1.79 -11.88
CA ALA A 67 -7.48 2.28 -12.67
C ALA A 67 -7.17 1.46 -13.94
N GLY A 68 -7.90 0.35 -14.17
CA GLY A 68 -7.76 -0.48 -15.37
C GLY A 68 -6.97 -1.77 -15.18
N PHE A 69 -6.63 -2.15 -13.94
CA PHE A 69 -6.02 -3.45 -13.63
C PHE A 69 -7.09 -4.45 -13.20
N PRO A 70 -7.54 -5.38 -14.07
CA PRO A 70 -8.71 -6.22 -13.80
C PRO A 70 -8.46 -7.29 -12.73
N THR A 71 -7.19 -7.62 -12.44
CA THR A 71 -6.84 -8.71 -11.50
C THR A 71 -5.80 -8.28 -10.45
N PRO A 72 -6.10 -7.30 -9.57
CA PRO A 72 -5.15 -6.87 -8.54
C PRO A 72 -5.11 -7.88 -7.39
N LYS A 73 -3.91 -8.37 -7.10
CA LYS A 73 -3.61 -9.28 -5.98
C LYS A 73 -2.82 -8.52 -4.93
N VAL A 74 -3.42 -8.38 -3.75
CA VAL A 74 -2.76 -7.79 -2.59
C VAL A 74 -2.49 -8.90 -1.58
N GLN A 75 -1.22 -9.12 -1.26
CA GLN A 75 -0.76 -10.09 -0.28
C GLN A 75 -0.26 -9.37 0.95
N ILE A 76 -0.84 -9.69 2.10
CA ILE A 76 -0.37 -9.19 3.38
C ILE A 76 0.71 -10.14 3.91
N VAL A 77 1.92 -9.62 4.07
CA VAL A 77 3.06 -10.35 4.64
C VAL A 77 3.35 -9.86 6.06
N MET A 78 3.53 -10.81 6.97
CA MET A 78 3.91 -10.54 8.36
C MET A 78 5.42 -10.42 8.54
N GLU A 79 6.20 -10.98 7.61
CA GLU A 79 7.65 -10.96 7.63
C GLU A 79 8.21 -10.31 6.36
N PRO A 80 9.13 -9.33 6.47
CA PRO A 80 9.59 -8.70 7.71
C PRO A 80 8.50 -7.84 8.37
N ALA A 81 8.45 -7.81 9.71
CA ALA A 81 7.49 -6.98 10.43
C ALA A 81 7.70 -5.49 10.09
N TRP A 82 6.60 -4.78 9.87
CA TRP A 82 6.66 -3.34 9.64
C TRP A 82 7.18 -2.60 10.87
N SER A 83 7.90 -1.50 10.66
CA SER A 83 8.31 -0.61 11.75
C SER A 83 8.20 0.85 11.31
N PRO A 84 7.94 1.79 12.25
CA PRO A 84 7.86 3.22 11.96
C PRO A 84 9.14 3.80 11.33
N GLN A 85 10.27 3.10 11.46
CA GLN A 85 11.52 3.51 10.79
C GLN A 85 11.41 3.46 9.26
N ARG A 86 10.48 2.68 8.71
CA ARG A 86 10.20 2.59 7.27
C ARG A 86 9.42 3.78 6.72
N ILE A 87 8.84 4.61 7.59
CA ILE A 87 8.10 5.80 7.16
C ILE A 87 9.04 6.73 6.40
N SER A 88 8.61 7.16 5.22
CA SER A 88 9.34 8.09 4.36
C SER A 88 9.60 9.43 5.07
N GLU A 89 10.62 10.18 4.64
CA GLU A 89 10.89 11.50 5.22
C GLU A 89 9.68 12.44 5.10
N ALA A 90 8.95 12.36 3.99
CA ALA A 90 7.70 13.09 3.77
C ALA A 90 6.61 12.65 4.77
N GLY A 91 6.46 11.35 4.99
CA GLY A 91 5.50 10.79 5.95
C GLY A 91 5.81 11.18 7.40
N ARG A 92 7.09 11.16 7.79
CA ARG A 92 7.53 11.61 9.12
C ARG A 92 7.21 13.08 9.35
N LYS A 93 7.48 13.92 8.36
CA LYS A 93 7.14 15.35 8.39
C LYS A 93 5.64 15.58 8.49
N ALA A 94 4.82 14.78 7.81
CA ALA A 94 3.36 14.84 7.90
C ALA A 94 2.84 14.44 9.29
N LEU A 95 3.51 13.48 9.95
CA LEU A 95 3.19 13.03 11.32
C LEU A 95 3.84 13.90 12.41
N GLY A 96 4.73 14.83 12.05
CA GLY A 96 5.42 15.71 12.99
C GLY A 96 6.51 15.03 13.83
N ILE A 97 7.11 13.95 13.31
CA ILE A 97 8.21 13.19 13.95
C ILE A 97 9.53 13.27 13.18
#